data_AF-A0A9X1ZEU9-F1
#
_entry.id   AF-A0A9X1ZEU9-F1
#
_cell.length_a   1.000
_cell.length_b   1.000
_cell.length_c   1.000
_cell.angle_alpha   90.00
_cell.angle_beta   90.00
_cell.angle_gamma   90.00
#
_symmetry.space_group_name_H-M   'P 1'
#
loop_
_entity.id
_entity.type
_entity.pdbx_description
1 polymer ?
#
loop_
_entity_poly.entity_id
_entity_poly.type
_entity_poly.pdbx_seq_one_letter_code
_entity_poly.pdbx_strand_id
1 'polypeptide(L)'
;MNRLFNRLFLAATLIVLLLFVALWQWLQLNHEFSRNQIQQSLHRELAEHMAHINPLLSQGITSDAALKEAFHDFMLLGPSFEIYTLDPNGNVVAYDAKDEKIKTHRVDTNIIQQFLTGENLPVLGTDPRSEDIYGRSR
;
A
#
# COMPACT_ATOMS: atom_id res chain seq x y z
N MET A 1 11.69 -53.08 -23.60
CA MET A 1 10.44 -52.47 -23.11
C MET A 1 10.64 -51.26 -22.18
N ASN A 2 11.65 -51.28 -21.29
CA ASN A 2 11.76 -50.29 -20.19
C ASN A 2 12.24 -48.89 -20.62
N ARG A 3 12.95 -48.75 -21.75
CA ARG A 3 13.47 -47.45 -22.23
C ARG A 3 12.40 -46.51 -22.77
N LEU A 4 11.33 -47.04 -23.36
CA LEU A 4 10.18 -46.24 -23.83
C LEU A 4 9.33 -45.78 -22.66
N PHE A 5 9.08 -46.68 -21.70
CA PHE A 5 8.35 -46.36 -20.48
C PHE A 5 9.06 -45.30 -19.64
N ASN A 6 10.38 -45.40 -19.41
CA ASN A 6 11.14 -44.39 -18.66
C ASN A 6 11.14 -43.02 -19.36
N ARG A 7 11.20 -42.96 -20.69
CA ARG A 7 11.14 -41.69 -21.44
C ARG A 7 9.76 -41.03 -21.33
N LEU A 8 8.70 -41.84 -21.40
CA LEU A 8 7.33 -41.35 -21.22
C LEU A 8 7.11 -40.87 -19.78
N PHE A 9 7.60 -41.61 -18.80
CA PHE A 9 7.51 -41.26 -17.39
C PHE A 9 8.26 -39.96 -17.08
N LEU A 10 9.49 -39.81 -17.58
CA LEU A 10 10.28 -38.57 -17.47
C LEU A 10 9.57 -37.38 -18.11
N ALA A 11 9.01 -37.55 -19.32
CA ALA A 11 8.25 -36.50 -19.99
C ALA A 11 7.00 -36.10 -19.20
N ALA A 12 6.25 -37.08 -18.69
CA ALA A 12 5.06 -36.84 -17.87
C ALA A 12 5.41 -36.11 -16.56
N THR A 13 6.46 -36.54 -15.85
CA THR A 13 6.91 -35.87 -14.63
C THR A 13 7.36 -34.43 -14.91
N LEU A 14 8.05 -34.21 -16.03
CA LEU A 14 8.53 -32.88 -16.41
C LEU A 14 7.36 -31.94 -16.76
N ILE A 15 6.34 -32.45 -17.46
CA ILE A 15 5.10 -31.70 -17.74
C ILE A 15 4.38 -31.35 -16.43
N VAL A 16 4.22 -32.31 -15.51
CA VAL A 16 3.57 -32.06 -14.22
C VAL A 16 4.32 -31.01 -13.41
N LEU A 17 5.66 -31.07 -13.38
CA LEU A 17 6.50 -30.05 -12.73
C LEU A 17 6.30 -28.66 -13.34
N LEU A 18 6.28 -28.56 -14.67
CA LEU A 18 6.04 -27.29 -15.36
C LEU A 18 4.64 -26.72 -15.03
N LEU A 19 3.61 -27.57 -15.00
CA LEU A 19 2.26 -27.15 -14.61
C LEU A 19 2.21 -26.67 -13.16
N PHE A 20 2.96 -27.32 -12.26
CA PHE A 20 3.03 -26.93 -10.85
C PHE A 20 3.69 -25.56 -10.68
N VAL A 21 4.80 -25.31 -11.38
CA VAL A 21 5.47 -24.00 -11.38
C VAL A 21 4.57 -22.92 -11.97
N ALA A 22 3.87 -23.21 -13.08
CA ALA A 22 2.93 -22.27 -13.68
C ALA A 22 1.76 -21.92 -12.75
N LEU A 23 1.19 -22.91 -12.08
CA LEU A 23 0.12 -22.71 -11.10
C LEU A 23 0.60 -21.89 -9.90
N TRP A 24 1.81 -22.18 -9.40
CA TRP A 24 2.40 -21.43 -8.29
C TRP A 24 2.60 -19.96 -8.65
N GLN A 25 3.17 -19.67 -9.83
CA GLN A 25 3.35 -18.32 -10.35
C GLN A 25 1.99 -17.60 -10.50
N TRP A 26 0.98 -18.29 -11.03
CA TRP A 26 -0.36 -17.74 -11.17
C TRP A 26 -0.96 -17.35 -9.82
N LEU A 27 -0.92 -18.25 -8.83
CA LEU A 27 -1.42 -17.98 -7.48
C LEU A 27 -0.73 -16.75 -6.89
N GLN A 28 0.61 -16.69 -6.96
CA GLN A 28 1.38 -15.62 -6.35
C GLN A 28 1.05 -14.24 -6.93
N LEU A 29 0.85 -14.13 -8.25
CA LEU A 29 0.43 -12.89 -8.90
C LEU A 29 -0.97 -12.43 -8.46
N ASN A 30 -1.91 -13.37 -8.30
CA ASN A 30 -3.27 -13.05 -7.88
C ASN A 30 -3.34 -12.62 -6.41
N HIS A 31 -2.49 -13.18 -5.55
CA HIS A 31 -2.48 -12.84 -4.13
C HIS A 31 -2.03 -11.39 -3.87
N GLU A 32 -0.96 -10.92 -4.51
CA GLU A 32 -0.44 -9.57 -4.25
C GLU A 32 -1.40 -8.47 -4.72
N PHE A 33 -1.95 -8.61 -5.93
CA PHE A 33 -2.88 -7.63 -6.49
C PHE A 33 -4.16 -7.51 -5.66
N SER A 34 -4.72 -8.66 -5.25
CA SER A 34 -5.94 -8.67 -4.44
C SER A 34 -5.74 -8.07 -3.04
N ARG A 35 -4.58 -8.31 -2.41
CA ARG A 35 -4.27 -7.76 -1.07
C ARG A 35 -4.19 -6.23 -1.09
N ASN A 36 -3.46 -5.67 -2.05
CA ASN A 36 -3.30 -4.21 -2.14
C ASN A 36 -4.62 -3.50 -2.42
N GLN A 37 -5.48 -4.06 -3.28
CA GLN A 37 -6.81 -3.53 -3.53
C GLN A 37 -7.69 -3.51 -2.27
N ILE A 38 -7.73 -4.65 -1.57
CA ILE A 38 -8.54 -4.79 -0.35
C ILE A 38 -8.04 -3.80 0.71
N GLN A 39 -6.73 -3.72 0.93
CA GLN A 39 -6.15 -2.79 1.89
C GLN A 39 -6.46 -1.33 1.54
N GLN A 40 -6.28 -0.91 0.28
CA GLN A 40 -6.57 0.46 -0.13
C GLN A 40 -8.05 0.84 0.03
N SER A 41 -8.98 -0.09 -0.22
CA SER A 41 -10.40 0.16 0.04
C SER A 41 -10.69 0.37 1.54
N LEU A 42 -10.07 -0.42 2.42
CA LEU A 42 -10.19 -0.27 3.86
C LEU A 42 -9.58 1.05 4.34
N HIS A 43 -8.41 1.42 3.83
CA HIS A 43 -7.77 2.70 4.14
C HIS A 43 -8.62 3.89 3.71
N ARG A 44 -9.33 3.79 2.57
CA ARG A 44 -10.26 4.84 2.12
C ARG A 44 -11.39 5.06 3.12
N GLU A 45 -12.05 3.97 3.53
CA GLU A 45 -13.16 4.04 4.48
C GLU A 45 -12.69 4.55 5.85
N LEU A 46 -11.52 4.12 6.30
CA LEU A 46 -10.90 4.61 7.53
C LEU A 46 -10.60 6.12 7.47
N ALA A 47 -10.01 6.60 6.37
CA ALA A 47 -9.70 8.01 6.20
C ALA A 47 -10.95 8.89 6.20
N GLU A 48 -12.04 8.42 5.58
CA GLU A 48 -13.35 9.09 5.62
C GLU A 48 -13.89 9.17 7.06
N HIS A 49 -13.82 8.07 7.81
CA HIS A 49 -14.24 8.04 9.20
C HIS A 49 -13.38 8.98 10.08
N MET A 50 -12.06 8.99 9.88
CA MET A 50 -11.14 9.89 10.60
C MET A 50 -11.47 11.37 10.36
N ALA A 51 -11.76 11.75 9.11
CA ALA A 51 -12.14 13.11 8.77
C ALA A 51 -13.47 13.54 9.43
N HIS A 52 -14.37 12.60 9.69
CA HIS A 52 -15.64 12.86 10.36
C HIS A 52 -15.50 12.97 11.89
N ILE A 53 -14.59 12.20 12.49
CA ILE A 53 -14.38 12.15 13.95
C ILE A 53 -13.71 13.42 14.48
N ASN A 54 -12.81 14.04 13.71
CA ASN A 54 -12.09 15.23 14.14
C ASN A 54 -12.39 16.46 13.25
N PRO A 55 -13.23 17.41 13.71
CA PRO A 55 -13.57 18.61 12.93
C PRO A 55 -12.39 19.56 12.69
N LEU A 56 -11.25 19.39 13.38
CA LEU A 56 -10.03 20.17 13.12
C LEU A 56 -9.28 19.64 11.88
N LEU A 57 -9.36 18.33 11.60
CA LEU A 57 -8.80 17.73 10.38
C LEU A 57 -9.52 18.25 9.13
N SER A 58 -10.85 18.33 9.18
CA SER A 58 -11.65 18.86 8.08
C SER A 58 -11.46 20.36 7.84
N GLN A 59 -10.90 21.08 8.82
CA GLN A 59 -10.55 22.50 8.71
C GLN A 59 -9.09 22.74 8.28
N GLY A 60 -8.30 21.67 8.06
CA GLY A 60 -6.90 21.76 7.64
C GLY A 60 -5.93 22.19 8.75
N ILE A 61 -6.38 22.21 10.02
CA ILE A 61 -5.55 22.56 11.18
C ILE A 61 -4.83 21.29 11.63
N THR A 62 -3.57 21.18 11.23
CA THR A 62 -2.82 19.91 11.27
C THR A 62 -1.63 19.89 12.21
N SER A 63 -1.28 21.03 12.81
CA SER A 63 -0.15 21.17 13.74
C SER A 63 -0.56 21.23 15.21
N ASP A 64 -1.81 20.94 15.55
CA ASP A 64 -2.27 20.98 16.94
C ASP A 64 -1.76 19.74 17.71
N ALA A 65 -1.31 19.94 18.95
CA ALA A 65 -0.89 18.86 19.83
C ALA A 65 -2.01 17.82 20.05
N ALA A 66 -3.27 18.28 20.03
CA ALA A 66 -4.45 17.42 20.09
C ALA A 66 -4.57 16.48 18.89
N LEU A 67 -4.08 16.89 17.71
CA LEU A 67 -4.09 16.05 16.53
C LEU A 67 -3.00 14.97 16.60
N LYS A 68 -1.84 15.33 17.14
CA LYS A 68 -0.74 14.38 17.38
C LYS A 68 -1.16 13.28 18.36
N GLU A 69 -1.94 13.61 19.38
CA GLU A 69 -2.48 12.66 20.35
C GLU A 69 -3.55 11.75 19.71
N ALA A 70 -4.46 12.29 18.89
CA ALA A 70 -5.39 11.46 18.11
C ALA A 70 -4.66 10.51 17.15
N PHE A 71 -3.61 10.97 16.46
CA PHE A 71 -2.78 10.11 15.61
C PHE A 71 -2.05 9.03 16.42
N HIS A 72 -1.56 9.37 17.61
CA HIS A 72 -0.94 8.42 18.53
C HIS A 72 -1.91 7.30 18.95
N ASP A 73 -3.14 7.67 19.30
CA ASP A 73 -4.20 6.73 19.68
C ASP A 73 -4.62 5.83 18.51
N PHE A 74 -4.64 6.36 17.28
CA PHE A 74 -4.89 5.53 16.09
C PHE A 74 -3.73 4.58 15.77
N MET A 75 -2.48 4.97 16.01
CA MET A 75 -1.33 4.07 15.89
C MET A 75 -1.33 2.95 16.95
N LEU A 76 -1.98 3.17 18.10
CA LEU A 76 -2.20 2.15 19.14
C LEU A 76 -3.23 1.07 18.72
N LEU A 77 -4.18 1.40 17.84
CA LEU A 77 -5.16 0.44 17.28
C LEU A 77 -4.55 -0.53 16.27
N GLY A 78 -3.31 -0.29 15.81
CA GLY A 78 -2.54 -1.27 15.05
C GLY A 78 -1.30 -0.66 14.37
N PRO A 79 -0.19 -1.40 14.27
CA PRO A 79 1.11 -0.91 13.78
C PRO A 79 1.19 -0.62 12.27
N SER A 80 0.05 -0.54 11.56
CA SER A 80 0.01 -0.55 10.09
C SER A 80 -0.35 0.78 9.44
N PHE A 81 -0.53 1.86 10.22
CA PHE A 81 -0.96 3.15 9.68
C PHE A 81 0.11 4.23 9.90
N GLU A 82 0.47 4.90 8.81
CA GLU A 82 1.35 6.07 8.81
C GLU A 82 0.54 7.25 8.25
N ILE A 83 0.47 8.36 8.99
CA ILE A 83 -0.33 9.53 8.62
C ILE A 83 0.59 10.72 8.39
N TYR A 84 0.37 11.40 7.26
CA TYR A 84 1.14 12.56 6.83
C TYR A 84 0.18 13.70 6.48
N THR A 85 0.55 14.92 6.82
CA THR A 85 -0.11 16.12 6.33
C THR A 85 0.67 16.69 5.15
N LEU A 86 -0.05 17.00 4.08
CA LEU A 86 0.48 17.66 2.90
C LEU A 86 -0.06 19.08 2.77
N ASP A 87 0.76 19.99 2.25
CA ASP A 87 0.27 21.25 1.71
C ASP A 87 -0.39 21.01 0.32
N PRO A 88 -1.10 22.01 -0.24
CA PRO A 88 -1.72 21.87 -1.57
C PRO A 88 -0.75 21.59 -2.73
N ASN A 89 0.56 21.82 -2.53
CA ASN A 89 1.60 21.55 -3.52
C ASN A 89 2.21 20.14 -3.37
N GLY A 90 1.74 19.36 -2.38
CA GLY A 90 2.22 18.02 -2.08
C GLY A 90 3.42 17.97 -1.13
N ASN A 91 3.80 19.07 -0.49
CA ASN A 91 4.91 19.06 0.46
C ASN A 91 4.45 18.49 1.81
N VAL A 92 5.24 17.61 2.41
CA VAL A 92 4.97 17.02 3.71
C VAL A 92 5.26 18.05 4.81
N VAL A 93 4.22 18.52 5.50
CA VAL A 93 4.32 19.61 6.50
C VAL A 93 4.18 19.16 7.95
N ALA A 94 3.53 18.02 8.20
CA ALA A 94 3.40 17.44 9.55
C ALA A 94 3.33 15.91 9.48
N TYR A 95 3.98 15.24 10.42
CA TYR A 95 4.03 13.78 10.55
C TYR A 95 4.42 13.38 11.98
N ASP A 96 4.03 12.18 12.43
CA ASP A 96 4.41 11.65 13.74
C ASP A 96 5.51 10.58 13.61
N ALA A 97 6.70 11.01 13.21
CA ALA A 97 7.88 10.18 13.08
C ALA A 97 9.15 10.99 13.37
N LYS A 98 10.29 10.29 13.56
CA LYS A 98 11.59 10.96 13.55
C LYS A 98 11.90 11.46 12.14
N ASP A 99 12.34 12.71 12.00
CA ASP A 99 12.65 13.36 10.72
C ASP A 99 13.59 12.53 9.83
N GLU A 100 14.58 11.87 10.44
CA GLU A 100 15.53 10.96 9.77
C GLU A 100 14.90 9.81 8.97
N LYS A 101 13.64 9.47 9.28
CA LYS A 101 12.87 8.42 8.59
C LYS A 101 12.20 8.92 7.32
N ILE A 102 11.98 10.23 7.18
CA ILE A 102 11.43 10.83 5.97
C ILE A 102 12.56 11.00 4.95
N LYS A 103 12.44 10.32 3.82
CA LYS A 103 13.40 10.38 2.70
C LYS A 103 12.94 11.36 1.63
N THR A 104 11.63 11.47 1.43
CA THR A 104 11.02 12.31 0.42
C THR A 104 10.00 13.25 1.05
N HIS A 105 10.20 14.55 0.84
CA HIS A 105 9.36 15.61 1.44
C HIS A 105 8.24 16.08 0.50
N ARG A 106 8.10 15.45 -0.67
CA ARG A 106 7.13 15.83 -1.69
C ARG A 106 6.43 14.61 -2.25
N VAL A 107 5.12 14.66 -2.33
CA VAL A 107 4.24 13.63 -2.87
C VAL A 107 3.52 14.18 -4.09
N ASP A 108 3.29 13.34 -5.10
CA ASP A 108 2.48 13.72 -6.27
C ASP A 108 1.00 13.78 -5.89
N THR A 109 0.45 15.00 -5.86
CA THR A 109 -0.96 15.24 -5.55
C THR A 109 -1.91 14.73 -6.64
N ASN A 110 -1.44 14.52 -7.86
CA ASN A 110 -2.28 13.98 -8.94
C ASN A 110 -2.74 12.55 -8.64
N ILE A 111 -1.85 11.74 -8.05
CA ILE A 111 -2.15 10.35 -7.67
C ILE A 111 -3.20 10.32 -6.55
N ILE A 112 -3.10 11.24 -5.59
CA ILE A 112 -4.08 11.40 -4.52
C ILE A 112 -5.44 11.79 -5.11
N GLN A 113 -5.45 12.72 -6.08
CA GLN A 113 -6.67 13.12 -6.76
C GLN A 113 -7.31 11.94 -7.50
N GLN A 114 -6.53 11.13 -8.22
CA GLN A 114 -7.01 9.91 -8.90
C GLN A 114 -7.67 8.94 -7.93
N PHE A 115 -7.02 8.70 -6.78
CA PHE A 115 -7.57 7.86 -5.71
C PHE A 115 -8.90 8.39 -5.16
N LEU A 116 -8.99 9.71 -4.91
CA LEU A 116 -10.21 10.36 -4.41
C LEU A 116 -11.35 10.35 -5.44
N THR A 117 -11.03 10.42 -6.74
CA THR A 117 -12.02 10.32 -7.83
C THR A 117 -12.54 8.91 -8.07
N GLY A 118 -12.00 7.90 -7.37
CA GLY A 118 -12.47 6.52 -7.44
C GLY A 118 -11.88 5.73 -8.60
N GLU A 119 -10.65 6.03 -9.03
CA GLU A 119 -9.94 5.16 -9.99
C GLU A 119 -9.80 3.71 -9.49
N ASN A 120 -9.54 2.79 -10.41
CA ASN A 120 -9.38 1.37 -10.10
C ASN A 120 -8.15 1.16 -9.20
N LEU A 121 -8.38 0.59 -8.02
CA LEU A 121 -7.32 0.21 -7.09
C LEU A 121 -6.47 -0.94 -7.69
N PRO A 122 -5.20 -1.12 -7.28
CA PRO A 122 -4.46 -0.23 -6.37
C PRO A 122 -3.88 0.97 -7.11
N VAL A 123 -4.05 2.15 -6.54
CA VAL A 123 -3.39 3.39 -6.98
C VAL A 123 -2.09 3.51 -6.19
N LEU A 124 -0.94 3.47 -6.87
CA LEU A 124 0.38 3.52 -6.25
C LEU A 124 0.95 4.94 -6.35
N GLY A 125 1.57 5.41 -5.28
CA GLY A 125 2.15 6.74 -5.20
C GLY A 125 3.43 6.77 -4.37
N THR A 126 3.93 7.97 -4.15
CA THR A 126 5.18 8.20 -3.40
C THR A 126 4.97 7.91 -1.91
N ASP A 127 5.80 7.03 -1.34
CA ASP A 127 5.92 6.87 0.12
C ASP A 127 7.01 7.83 0.63
N PRO A 128 6.68 8.81 1.50
CA PRO A 128 7.64 9.75 2.09
C PRO A 128 8.83 9.08 2.82
N ARG A 129 8.69 7.84 3.29
CA ARG A 129 9.74 7.09 4.00
C ARG A 129 10.55 6.18 3.09
N SER A 130 10.18 6.09 1.82
CA SER A 130 10.91 5.33 0.82
C SER A 130 11.64 6.26 -0.15
N GLU A 131 12.71 5.75 -0.76
CA GLU A 131 13.36 6.40 -1.90
C GLU A 131 12.64 6.06 -3.22
N ASP A 132 11.66 5.14 -3.19
CA ASP A 132 10.89 4.73 -4.36
C ASP A 132 9.66 5.63 -4.55
N ILE A 133 9.68 6.36 -5.65
CA ILE A 133 8.63 7.32 -6.01
C ILE A 133 7.31 6.61 -6.40
N TYR A 134 7.37 5.29 -6.65
CA TYR A 134 6.23 4.46 -7.06
C TYR A 134 5.64 3.57 -5.96
N GLY A 135 6.13 3.65 -4.72
CA GLY A 135 5.54 2.92 -3.59
C GLY A 135 5.51 1.40 -3.76
N ARG A 136 6.42 0.82 -4.56
CA ARG A 136 6.49 -0.65 -4.79
C ARG A 136 7.24 -1.39 -3.68
N SER A 137 7.79 -0.64 -2.72
CA SER A 137 8.73 -1.16 -1.72
C SER A 137 8.11 -1.22 -0.33
N ARG A 138 6.99 -1.94 -0.14
CA ARG A 138 6.63 -2.62 1.12
C ARG A 138 5.72 -3.81 0.87
#